data_AF-A0A7T7FR50-F1
#
_entry.id   AF-A0A7T7FR50-F1
#
_cell.length_a   1.000
_cell.length_b   1.000
_cell.length_c   1.000
_cell.angle_alpha   90.00
_cell.angle_beta   90.00
_cell.angle_gamma   90.00
#
_symmetry.space_group_name_H-M   'P 1'
#
loop_
_entity.id
_entity.type
_entity.pdbx_description
1 polymer ?
#
loop_
_entity_poly.entity_id
_entity_poly.type
_entity_poly.pdbx_seq_one_letter_code
_entity_poly.pdbx_strand_id
1 'polypeptide(L)'
;ITLAVASPVALDDYVNSLEERAVGVTTTDFSNFKFYIQHGAAAYCNSEAAAGSKITCSNNGCPTVQGNGATIVTSFVGSKTGIGGYVATDSARKEIVVSFRGSINIRNWLTNLDFGQEDCSLVSGCGVHSGFQRAWNEISSQATAAVASARKANPSFKVISTGHSLGGAVAVLAAANLRVGGTPVDIYTYGSPRVGNAQLSAFVSNQAGGEYRVTHADDPVPRLPPLIFGYRHTTPEFWLSGGGGDTVDYTINDVKVCEGAANLGCNGGTLGLDIAAHLHYFQATDACNAGGFSWRRYRSAESVDKRATMTDAELEKKLNSYVQMDKEY
;
A
#
# COMPACT_ATOMS: atom_id res chain seq x y z
N ILE A 1 -38.89 38.39 21.73
CA ILE A 1 -38.26 37.05 21.64
C ILE A 1 -39.03 36.30 20.57
N THR A 2 -38.51 36.26 19.35
CA THR A 2 -39.15 35.56 18.23
C THR A 2 -38.37 34.26 18.04
N LEU A 3 -38.96 33.14 18.47
CA LEU A 3 -38.41 31.81 18.26
C LEU A 3 -38.68 31.42 16.80
N ALA A 4 -37.62 31.35 16.00
CA ALA A 4 -37.68 30.75 14.67
C ALA A 4 -37.74 29.22 14.83
N VAL A 5 -38.86 28.62 14.41
CA VAL A 5 -39.00 27.17 14.34
C VAL A 5 -38.32 26.71 13.05
N ALA A 6 -37.21 25.99 13.16
CA ALA A 6 -36.59 25.35 12.02
C ALA A 6 -37.50 24.20 11.54
N SER A 7 -37.84 24.20 10.25
CA SER A 7 -38.59 23.12 9.62
C SER A 7 -37.80 21.80 9.69
N PRO A 8 -38.45 20.66 9.89
CA PRO A 8 -37.77 19.36 9.84
C PRO A 8 -37.23 19.13 8.43
N VAL A 9 -35.93 18.84 8.34
CA VAL A 9 -35.29 18.40 7.09
C VAL A 9 -35.93 17.06 6.71
N ALA A 10 -36.39 16.93 5.47
CA ALA A 10 -36.94 15.68 4.97
C ALA A 10 -35.87 14.59 5.05
N LEU A 11 -36.23 13.37 5.45
CA LEU A 11 -35.30 12.26 5.57
C LEU A 11 -34.56 12.01 4.24
N ASP A 12 -35.24 12.22 3.12
CA ASP A 12 -34.67 12.09 1.77
C ASP A 12 -33.62 13.17 1.47
N ASP A 13 -33.81 14.42 1.92
CA ASP A 13 -32.79 15.48 1.78
C ASP A 13 -31.58 15.23 2.68
N TYR A 14 -31.80 14.62 3.85
CA TYR A 14 -30.72 14.20 4.74
C TYR A 14 -29.93 13.02 4.14
N VAL A 15 -30.61 12.01 3.59
CA VAL A 15 -29.97 10.87 2.90
C VAL A 15 -29.23 11.34 1.65
N ASN A 16 -29.82 12.22 0.83
CA ASN A 16 -29.14 12.81 -0.33
C ASN A 16 -27.93 13.66 0.09
N SER A 17 -27.99 14.39 1.21
CA SER A 17 -26.85 15.15 1.74
C SER A 17 -25.74 14.28 2.34
N LEU A 18 -26.06 13.05 2.74
CA LEU A 18 -25.09 12.03 3.15
C LEU A 18 -24.46 11.36 1.93
N GLU A 19 -25.23 11.13 0.86
CA GLU A 19 -24.73 10.62 -0.42
C GLU A 19 -23.85 11.67 -1.15
N GLU A 20 -24.15 12.96 -1.06
CA GLU A 20 -23.30 14.06 -1.56
C GLU A 20 -22.01 14.27 -0.73
N ARG A 21 -21.91 13.66 0.45
CA ARG A 21 -20.67 13.63 1.27
C ARG A 21 -19.85 12.35 1.08
N ALA A 22 -20.20 11.48 0.14
CA ALA A 22 -19.34 10.37 -0.23
C ALA A 22 -17.98 10.92 -0.69
N VAL A 23 -16.88 10.44 -0.09
CA VAL A 23 -15.53 10.72 -0.58
C VAL A 23 -15.43 10.17 -2.00
N GLY A 24 -15.62 11.03 -3.00
CA GLY A 24 -15.49 10.68 -4.41
C GLY A 24 -14.02 10.67 -4.84
N VAL A 25 -13.70 9.87 -5.86
CA VAL A 25 -12.37 9.93 -6.48
C VAL A 25 -12.36 11.07 -7.52
N THR A 26 -11.34 11.93 -7.49
CA THR A 26 -11.18 12.97 -8.53
C THR A 26 -10.36 12.45 -9.69
N THR A 27 -10.41 13.15 -10.84
CA THR A 27 -9.54 12.85 -11.99
C THR A 27 -8.05 13.00 -11.67
N THR A 28 -7.72 13.89 -10.73
CA THR A 28 -6.35 14.08 -10.25
C THR A 28 -5.92 12.93 -9.37
N ASP A 29 -6.77 12.47 -8.46
CA ASP A 29 -6.49 11.29 -7.62
C ASP A 29 -6.27 10.07 -8.50
N PHE A 30 -7.18 9.81 -9.45
CA PHE A 30 -7.06 8.70 -10.37
C PHE A 30 -5.77 8.74 -11.20
N SER A 31 -5.39 9.91 -11.70
CA SER A 31 -4.13 10.10 -12.42
C SER A 31 -2.91 9.86 -11.52
N ASN A 32 -2.99 10.28 -10.25
CA ASN A 32 -1.96 10.03 -9.26
C ASN A 32 -1.87 8.54 -8.88
N PHE A 33 -3.00 7.82 -8.81
CA PHE A 33 -3.01 6.38 -8.59
C PHE A 33 -2.22 5.65 -9.68
N LYS A 34 -2.42 6.03 -10.95
CA LYS A 34 -1.65 5.46 -12.08
C LYS A 34 -0.19 5.90 -12.10
N PHE A 35 0.12 7.09 -11.58
CA PHE A 35 1.49 7.59 -11.53
C PHE A 35 2.30 6.94 -10.40
N TYR A 36 1.83 6.94 -9.16
CA TYR A 36 2.64 6.50 -8.02
C TYR A 36 2.81 4.97 -7.94
N ILE A 37 1.97 4.17 -8.64
CA ILE A 37 2.24 2.75 -8.79
C ILE A 37 3.49 2.48 -9.64
N GLN A 38 3.83 3.39 -10.57
CA GLN A 38 5.10 3.30 -11.32
C GLN A 38 6.30 3.42 -10.39
N HIS A 39 6.22 4.27 -9.37
CA HIS A 39 7.26 4.32 -8.34
C HIS A 39 7.29 3.05 -7.49
N GLY A 40 6.13 2.45 -7.18
CA GLY A 40 6.02 1.15 -6.50
C GLY A 40 6.69 0.01 -7.29
N ALA A 41 6.44 -0.06 -8.60
CA ALA A 41 7.10 -1.00 -9.51
C ALA A 41 8.61 -0.71 -9.65
N ALA A 42 8.98 0.57 -9.78
CA ALA A 42 10.38 1.00 -9.90
C ALA A 42 11.21 0.64 -8.65
N ALA A 43 10.60 0.53 -7.47
CA ALA A 43 11.30 0.16 -6.25
C ALA A 43 11.97 -1.23 -6.34
N TYR A 44 11.46 -2.13 -7.18
CA TYR A 44 12.03 -3.46 -7.37
C TYR A 44 13.36 -3.47 -8.14
N CYS A 45 13.61 -2.47 -9.01
CA CYS A 45 14.83 -2.36 -9.83
C CYS A 45 15.80 -1.27 -9.35
N ASN A 46 15.35 -0.34 -8.51
CA ASN A 46 16.15 0.84 -8.13
C ASN A 46 16.52 0.88 -6.63
N SER A 47 16.24 -0.17 -5.84
CA SER A 47 16.60 -0.22 -4.42
C SER A 47 18.12 -0.22 -4.15
N GLU A 48 18.92 -0.46 -5.18
CA GLU A 48 20.39 -0.49 -5.13
C GLU A 48 21.02 0.50 -6.16
N ALA A 49 20.21 1.41 -6.71
CA ALA A 49 20.68 2.37 -7.70
C ALA A 49 21.56 3.46 -7.07
N ALA A 50 22.62 3.85 -7.78
CA ALA A 50 23.54 4.89 -7.30
C ALA A 50 22.87 6.26 -7.18
N ALA A 51 23.27 7.06 -6.19
CA ALA A 51 22.85 8.46 -6.08
C ALA A 51 23.18 9.25 -7.36
N GLY A 52 22.26 10.11 -7.79
CA GLY A 52 22.36 10.89 -9.02
C GLY A 52 21.95 10.13 -10.29
N SER A 53 21.75 8.81 -10.22
CA SER A 53 21.23 8.04 -11.35
C SER A 53 19.75 8.36 -11.60
N LYS A 54 19.33 8.23 -12.86
CA LYS A 54 17.91 8.32 -13.22
C LYS A 54 17.19 7.05 -12.82
N ILE A 55 15.94 7.17 -12.38
CA ILE A 55 15.07 6.01 -12.21
C ILE A 55 14.90 5.35 -13.57
N THR A 56 15.09 4.05 -13.63
CA THR A 56 14.89 3.25 -14.85
C THR A 56 14.07 2.02 -14.53
N CYS A 57 13.21 1.61 -15.45
CA CYS A 57 12.45 0.37 -15.33
C CYS A 57 12.58 -0.47 -16.59
N SER A 58 12.68 -1.78 -16.40
CA SER A 58 12.49 -2.76 -17.47
C SER A 58 11.00 -2.93 -17.79
N ASN A 59 10.71 -3.50 -18.96
CA ASN A 59 9.35 -3.91 -19.37
C ASN A 59 8.27 -2.83 -19.23
N ASN A 60 8.64 -1.56 -19.45
CA ASN A 60 7.73 -0.42 -19.35
C ASN A 60 7.05 -0.28 -17.96
N GLY A 61 7.73 -0.66 -16.87
CA GLY A 61 7.16 -0.59 -15.51
C GLY A 61 7.03 0.82 -14.93
N CYS A 62 7.70 1.82 -15.51
CA CYS A 62 7.59 3.21 -15.05
C CYS A 62 7.82 4.30 -16.13
N PRO A 63 7.11 4.27 -17.27
CA PRO A 63 7.34 5.18 -18.40
C PRO A 63 7.23 6.66 -18.05
N THR A 64 6.24 7.05 -17.25
CA THR A 64 6.02 8.46 -16.87
C THR A 64 7.11 8.93 -15.91
N VAL A 65 7.51 8.10 -14.95
CA VAL A 65 8.60 8.41 -14.01
C VAL A 65 9.92 8.57 -14.77
N GLN A 66 10.19 7.72 -15.75
CA GLN A 66 11.35 7.83 -16.64
C GLN A 66 11.27 9.09 -17.51
N GLY A 67 10.09 9.37 -18.09
CA GLY A 67 9.84 10.55 -18.91
C GLY A 67 10.05 11.87 -18.16
N ASN A 68 9.73 11.91 -16.86
CA ASN A 68 9.99 13.06 -15.99
C ASN A 68 11.47 13.22 -15.65
N GLY A 69 12.31 12.21 -15.90
CA GLY A 69 13.72 12.23 -15.53
C GLY A 69 13.95 12.23 -14.02
N ALA A 70 13.07 11.54 -13.27
CA ALA A 70 13.21 11.40 -11.81
C ALA A 70 14.57 10.81 -11.43
N THR A 71 15.20 11.38 -10.39
CA THR A 71 16.61 11.11 -10.06
C THR A 71 16.74 10.60 -8.63
N ILE A 72 17.48 9.51 -8.45
CA ILE A 72 17.76 8.90 -7.15
C ILE A 72 18.60 9.87 -6.31
N VAL A 73 18.11 10.16 -5.11
CA VAL A 73 18.89 10.85 -4.06
C VAL A 73 19.70 9.82 -3.30
N THR A 74 19.07 8.73 -2.89
CA THR A 74 19.71 7.63 -2.15
C THR A 74 18.84 6.38 -2.31
N SER A 75 19.46 5.22 -2.48
CA SER A 75 18.81 3.92 -2.37
C SER A 75 19.26 3.22 -1.08
N PHE A 76 18.48 2.25 -0.60
CA PHE A 76 18.76 1.54 0.64
C PHE A 76 18.21 0.12 0.61
N VAL A 77 18.91 -0.79 1.29
CA VAL A 77 18.52 -2.19 1.48
C VAL A 77 18.81 -2.61 2.91
N GLY A 78 17.82 -3.22 3.56
CA GLY A 78 17.98 -3.90 4.84
C GLY A 78 18.50 -5.31 4.61
N SER A 79 19.70 -5.63 5.08
CA SER A 79 20.30 -6.94 4.88
C SER A 79 19.65 -8.04 5.72
N LYS A 80 19.00 -7.68 6.84
CA LYS A 80 18.31 -8.63 7.72
C LYS A 80 16.89 -8.91 7.28
N THR A 81 16.15 -7.86 6.93
CA THR A 81 14.73 -7.98 6.56
C THR A 81 14.51 -8.14 5.06
N GLY A 82 15.51 -7.82 4.23
CA GLY A 82 15.42 -7.88 2.77
C GLY A 82 14.64 -6.73 2.14
N ILE A 83 14.07 -5.82 2.96
CA ILE A 83 13.39 -4.62 2.47
C ILE A 83 14.36 -3.76 1.67
N GLY A 84 13.85 -3.09 0.64
CA GLY A 84 14.63 -2.15 -0.13
C GLY A 84 13.77 -1.00 -0.62
N GLY A 85 14.42 0.09 -1.01
CA GLY A 85 13.72 1.25 -1.51
C GLY A 85 14.68 2.35 -1.94
N TYR A 86 14.11 3.50 -2.25
CA TYR A 86 14.87 4.69 -2.58
C TYR A 86 14.11 5.97 -2.19
N VAL A 87 14.87 7.06 -2.08
CA VAL A 87 14.35 8.42 -2.18
C VAL A 87 14.78 9.01 -3.51
N ALA A 88 13.85 9.62 -4.24
CA ALA A 88 14.10 10.29 -5.50
C ALA A 88 13.48 11.68 -5.52
N THR A 89 14.00 12.52 -6.41
CA THR A 89 13.44 13.83 -6.75
C THR A 89 12.86 13.79 -8.16
N ASP A 90 11.66 14.34 -8.32
CA ASP A 90 11.01 14.57 -9.59
C ASP A 90 10.76 16.08 -9.73
N SER A 91 11.54 16.73 -10.59
CA SER A 91 11.42 18.17 -10.82
C SER A 91 10.23 18.55 -11.70
N ALA A 92 9.74 17.64 -12.56
CA ALA A 92 8.57 17.89 -13.39
C ALA A 92 7.30 18.01 -12.54
N ARG A 93 7.21 17.18 -11.48
CA ARG A 93 6.09 17.18 -10.52
C ARG A 93 6.37 17.95 -9.24
N LYS A 94 7.59 18.49 -9.08
CA LYS A 94 8.06 19.20 -7.87
C LYS A 94 7.81 18.38 -6.61
N GLU A 95 8.30 17.14 -6.60
CA GLU A 95 8.08 16.21 -5.49
C GLU A 95 9.32 15.37 -5.15
N ILE A 96 9.34 14.92 -3.90
CA ILE A 96 10.30 13.97 -3.36
C ILE A 96 9.51 12.69 -3.08
N VAL A 97 9.91 11.59 -3.70
CA VAL A 97 9.23 10.30 -3.55
C VAL A 97 10.11 9.35 -2.76
N VAL A 98 9.60 8.80 -1.68
CA VAL A 98 10.19 7.65 -0.97
C VAL A 98 9.40 6.40 -1.31
N SER A 99 10.03 5.47 -2.02
CA SER A 99 9.39 4.25 -2.53
C SER A 99 10.01 3.00 -1.92
N PHE A 100 9.18 2.02 -1.56
CA PHE A 100 9.59 0.75 -0.95
C PHE A 100 9.14 -0.44 -1.80
N ARG A 101 10.04 -1.41 -2.00
CA ARG A 101 9.72 -2.65 -2.72
C ARG A 101 8.99 -3.64 -1.82
N GLY A 102 8.10 -4.44 -2.39
CA GLY A 102 7.49 -5.57 -1.70
C GLY A 102 8.39 -6.81 -1.64
N SER A 103 7.82 -7.93 -1.19
CA SER A 103 8.53 -9.21 -1.09
C SER A 103 8.90 -9.76 -2.46
N ILE A 104 10.13 -10.23 -2.64
CA ILE A 104 10.61 -10.90 -3.88
C ILE A 104 9.87 -12.23 -4.13
N ASN A 105 9.29 -12.84 -3.09
CA ASN A 105 8.45 -14.03 -3.20
C ASN A 105 7.19 -13.87 -2.34
N ILE A 106 6.13 -13.32 -2.94
CA ILE A 106 4.86 -13.08 -2.25
C ILE A 106 4.17 -14.37 -1.78
N ARG A 107 4.30 -15.46 -2.55
CA ARG A 107 3.73 -16.75 -2.14
C ARG A 107 4.35 -17.25 -0.85
N ASN A 108 5.68 -17.19 -0.74
CA ASN A 108 6.38 -17.57 0.48
C ASN A 108 5.94 -16.71 1.67
N TRP A 109 5.70 -15.41 1.45
CA TRP A 109 5.13 -14.53 2.46
C TRP A 109 3.73 -14.98 2.89
N LEU A 110 2.85 -15.32 1.94
CA LEU A 110 1.50 -15.85 2.21
C LEU A 110 1.50 -17.24 2.86
N THR A 111 2.52 -18.07 2.67
CA THR A 111 2.59 -19.38 3.34
C THR A 111 3.14 -19.30 4.77
N ASN A 112 3.94 -18.27 5.08
CA ASN A 112 4.59 -18.10 6.37
C ASN A 112 3.76 -17.34 7.41
N LEU A 113 2.57 -16.84 7.04
CA LEU A 113 1.57 -16.13 7.88
C LEU A 113 1.98 -15.92 9.35
N ASP A 114 2.89 -14.97 9.56
CA ASP A 114 3.24 -14.46 10.87
C ASP A 114 2.43 -13.17 11.04
N PHE A 115 1.60 -13.12 12.07
CA PHE A 115 0.74 -11.98 12.37
C PHE A 115 1.08 -11.37 13.73
N GLY A 116 2.28 -11.64 14.26
CA GLY A 116 2.73 -11.09 15.53
C GLY A 116 2.78 -9.56 15.51
N GLN A 117 2.12 -8.94 16.49
CA GLN A 117 2.19 -7.50 16.73
C GLN A 117 3.23 -7.20 17.81
N GLU A 118 3.85 -6.03 17.70
CA GLU A 118 4.67 -5.42 18.76
C GLU A 118 4.19 -4.00 19.05
N ASP A 119 4.54 -3.48 20.20
CA ASP A 119 4.18 -2.12 20.59
C ASP A 119 4.98 -1.10 19.76
N CYS A 120 4.33 0.01 19.39
CA CYS A 120 4.94 1.16 18.75
C CYS A 120 4.78 2.44 19.57
N SER A 121 5.64 3.42 19.33
CA SER A 121 5.65 4.70 20.07
C SER A 121 4.97 5.86 19.33
N LEU A 122 4.22 5.58 18.26
CA LEU A 122 3.55 6.61 17.45
C LEU A 122 2.31 7.20 18.15
N VAL A 123 1.58 6.38 18.90
CA VAL A 123 0.37 6.77 19.62
C VAL A 123 0.19 5.87 20.86
N SER A 124 -0.61 6.30 21.84
CA SER A 124 -0.94 5.45 22.99
C SER A 124 -1.69 4.19 22.55
N GLY A 125 -1.30 3.03 23.07
CA GLY A 125 -1.89 1.74 22.70
C GLY A 125 -1.58 1.30 21.26
N CYS A 126 -0.53 1.86 20.65
CA CYS A 126 -0.11 1.53 19.29
C CYS A 126 0.44 0.11 19.22
N GLY A 127 -0.18 -0.71 18.38
CA GLY A 127 0.29 -2.04 18.00
C GLY A 127 0.55 -2.06 16.49
N VAL A 128 1.68 -2.64 16.09
CA VAL A 128 2.14 -2.72 14.70
C VAL A 128 2.62 -4.13 14.39
N HIS A 129 2.45 -4.57 13.15
CA HIS A 129 3.02 -5.83 12.70
C HIS A 129 4.54 -5.86 12.89
N SER A 130 5.05 -6.82 13.68
CA SER A 130 6.47 -6.90 14.07
C SER A 130 7.42 -6.99 12.88
N GLY A 131 7.03 -7.68 11.80
CA GLY A 131 7.82 -7.76 10.58
C GLY A 131 7.95 -6.42 9.85
N PHE A 132 6.89 -5.62 9.80
CA PHE A 132 6.89 -4.33 9.09
C PHE A 132 7.63 -3.27 9.91
N GLN A 133 7.45 -3.29 11.23
CA GLN A 133 8.19 -2.41 12.14
C GLN A 133 9.69 -2.70 12.09
N ARG A 134 10.11 -3.98 12.12
CA ARG A 134 11.52 -4.36 11.93
C ARG A 134 12.06 -3.91 10.58
N ALA A 135 11.30 -4.10 9.49
CA ALA A 135 11.69 -3.66 8.16
C ALA A 135 11.90 -2.14 8.09
N TRP A 136 10.93 -1.35 8.58
CA TRP A 136 11.07 0.10 8.64
C TRP A 136 12.26 0.52 9.50
N ASN A 137 12.39 -0.02 10.73
CA ASN A 137 13.46 0.35 11.66
C ASN A 137 14.85 0.16 11.03
N GLU A 138 15.05 -0.92 10.28
CA GLU A 138 16.34 -1.22 9.64
C GLU A 138 16.79 -0.15 8.63
N ILE A 139 15.86 0.43 7.86
CA ILE A 139 16.18 1.41 6.80
C ILE A 139 15.80 2.85 7.15
N SER A 140 15.14 3.06 8.30
CA SER A 140 14.54 4.34 8.71
C SER A 140 15.53 5.50 8.71
N SER A 141 16.74 5.29 9.23
CA SER A 141 17.78 6.33 9.33
C SER A 141 18.24 6.81 7.96
N GLN A 142 18.45 5.90 7.01
CA GLN A 142 18.87 6.21 5.65
C GLN A 142 17.76 6.93 4.88
N ALA A 143 16.53 6.41 4.96
CA ALA A 143 15.37 6.99 4.29
C ALA A 143 15.06 8.40 4.81
N THR A 144 15.03 8.58 6.14
CA THR A 144 14.75 9.89 6.77
C THR A 144 15.83 10.92 6.46
N ALA A 145 17.11 10.54 6.52
CA ALA A 145 18.22 11.43 6.14
C ALA A 145 18.16 11.83 4.66
N ALA A 146 17.82 10.89 3.77
CA ALA A 146 17.70 11.16 2.34
C ALA A 146 16.51 12.10 2.03
N VAL A 147 15.35 11.89 2.66
CA VAL A 147 14.21 12.83 2.55
C VAL A 147 14.60 14.21 3.08
N ALA A 148 15.25 14.30 4.24
CA ALA A 148 15.68 15.57 4.81
C ALA A 148 16.66 16.32 3.89
N SER A 149 17.64 15.61 3.32
CA SER A 149 18.60 16.15 2.35
C SER A 149 17.88 16.66 1.09
N ALA A 150 16.97 15.86 0.53
CA ALA A 150 16.21 16.21 -0.66
C ALA A 150 15.33 17.45 -0.43
N ARG A 151 14.67 17.55 0.73
CA ARG A 151 13.85 18.70 1.11
C ARG A 151 14.67 19.96 1.32
N LYS A 152 15.85 19.84 1.92
CA LYS A 152 16.77 20.97 2.08
C LYS A 152 17.20 21.54 0.73
N ALA A 153 17.43 20.67 -0.26
CA ALA A 153 17.75 21.09 -1.62
C ALA A 153 16.52 21.61 -2.41
N ASN A 154 15.32 21.12 -2.08
CA ASN A 154 14.08 21.42 -2.81
C ASN A 154 12.95 21.79 -1.83
N PRO A 155 13.00 22.97 -1.18
CA PRO A 155 12.09 23.30 -0.07
C PRO A 155 10.63 23.45 -0.48
N SER A 156 10.35 23.68 -1.77
CA SER A 156 9.00 23.79 -2.32
C SER A 156 8.41 22.44 -2.78
N PHE A 157 9.18 21.35 -2.72
CA PHE A 157 8.71 20.06 -3.20
C PHE A 157 7.87 19.37 -2.12
N LYS A 158 6.74 18.82 -2.53
CA LYS A 158 5.92 17.95 -1.67
C LYS A 158 6.61 16.59 -1.47
N VAL A 159 6.28 15.89 -0.40
CA VAL A 159 6.82 14.56 -0.13
C VAL A 159 5.74 13.51 -0.28
N ILE A 160 6.06 12.45 -1.00
CA ILE A 160 5.18 11.31 -1.25
C ILE A 160 5.85 10.05 -0.71
N SER A 161 5.12 9.25 0.05
CA SER A 161 5.53 7.89 0.39
C SER A 161 4.69 6.90 -0.39
N THR A 162 5.34 5.94 -1.05
CA THR A 162 4.64 4.94 -1.87
C THR A 162 5.24 3.55 -1.74
N GLY A 163 4.42 2.55 -2.02
CA GLY A 163 4.86 1.17 -2.02
C GLY A 163 3.77 0.21 -2.47
N HIS A 164 4.21 -0.90 -3.05
CA HIS A 164 3.36 -2.01 -3.45
C HIS A 164 3.55 -3.20 -2.50
N SER A 165 2.48 -3.95 -2.23
CA SER A 165 2.53 -5.16 -1.41
C SER A 165 3.08 -4.86 0.01
N LEU A 166 4.02 -5.66 0.51
CA LEU A 166 4.74 -5.38 1.76
C LEU A 166 5.37 -3.98 1.78
N GLY A 167 5.82 -3.46 0.64
CA GLY A 167 6.35 -2.11 0.52
C GLY A 167 5.32 -1.04 0.87
N GLY A 168 4.04 -1.29 0.61
CA GLY A 168 2.94 -0.42 1.04
C GLY A 168 2.84 -0.31 2.56
N ALA A 169 3.00 -1.42 3.28
CA ALA A 169 3.00 -1.41 4.73
C ALA A 169 4.18 -0.61 5.31
N VAL A 170 5.36 -0.73 4.72
CA VAL A 170 6.54 0.06 5.11
C VAL A 170 6.36 1.54 4.75
N ALA A 171 5.72 1.85 3.62
CA ALA A 171 5.38 3.22 3.23
C ALA A 171 4.47 3.91 4.26
N VAL A 172 3.46 3.19 4.78
CA VAL A 172 2.59 3.68 5.85
C VAL A 172 3.41 4.04 7.10
N LEU A 173 4.27 3.14 7.56
CA LEU A 173 5.12 3.39 8.74
C LEU A 173 6.11 4.54 8.50
N ALA A 174 6.70 4.60 7.31
CA ALA A 174 7.65 5.65 6.94
C ALA A 174 7.00 7.04 7.00
N ALA A 175 5.85 7.19 6.36
CA ALA A 175 5.11 8.45 6.36
C ALA A 175 4.61 8.84 7.75
N ALA A 176 4.09 7.89 8.54
CA ALA A 176 3.65 8.17 9.90
C ALA A 176 4.79 8.76 10.75
N ASN A 177 5.99 8.18 10.67
CA ASN A 177 7.18 8.67 11.37
C ASN A 177 7.69 10.01 10.82
N LEU A 178 7.70 10.19 9.50
CA LEU A 178 8.11 11.46 8.86
C LEU A 178 7.16 12.61 9.25
N ARG A 179 5.85 12.35 9.32
CA ARG A 179 4.83 13.30 9.76
C ARG A 179 5.00 13.67 11.24
N VAL A 180 5.27 12.69 12.11
CA VAL A 180 5.65 12.97 13.52
C VAL A 180 6.91 13.83 13.59
N GLY A 181 7.87 13.62 12.67
CA GLY A 181 9.06 14.46 12.52
C GLY A 181 8.82 15.83 11.87
N GLY A 182 7.57 16.22 11.60
CA GLY A 182 7.20 17.53 11.05
C GLY A 182 7.34 17.65 9.53
N THR A 183 7.49 16.55 8.80
CA THR A 183 7.46 16.55 7.33
C THR A 183 6.06 16.17 6.85
N PRO A 184 5.32 17.06 6.15
CA PRO A 184 4.07 16.69 5.50
C PRO A 184 4.35 15.66 4.40
N VAL A 185 3.63 14.55 4.41
CA VAL A 185 3.79 13.44 3.46
C VAL A 185 2.41 12.98 3.03
N ASP A 186 2.17 12.74 1.73
CA ASP A 186 1.02 11.95 1.26
C ASP A 186 1.42 10.49 1.05
N ILE A 187 0.50 9.56 1.29
CA ILE A 187 0.73 8.11 1.16
C ILE A 187 -0.06 7.56 -0.01
N TYR A 188 0.61 6.83 -0.89
CA TYR A 188 -0.01 6.04 -1.95
C TYR A 188 0.42 4.58 -1.82
N THR A 189 -0.49 3.70 -1.43
CA THR A 189 -0.18 2.27 -1.34
C THR A 189 -1.05 1.44 -2.26
N TYR A 190 -0.52 0.30 -2.69
CA TYR A 190 -1.16 -0.59 -3.65
C TYR A 190 -1.01 -2.02 -3.18
N GLY A 191 -2.12 -2.74 -3.02
CA GLY A 191 -2.07 -4.11 -2.51
C GLY A 191 -1.46 -4.22 -1.11
N SER A 192 -1.55 -3.16 -0.30
CA SER A 192 -0.94 -3.13 1.03
C SER A 192 -1.70 -4.04 2.00
N PRO A 193 -1.02 -4.84 2.82
CA PRO A 193 -1.64 -5.49 3.96
C PRO A 193 -1.99 -4.47 5.06
N ARG A 194 -2.79 -4.90 6.05
CA ARG A 194 -3.04 -4.15 7.29
C ARG A 194 -1.75 -4.03 8.08
N VAL A 195 -1.46 -2.83 8.58
CA VAL A 195 -0.14 -2.50 9.14
C VAL A 195 -0.09 -2.68 10.66
N GLY A 196 -1.20 -2.45 11.34
CA GLY A 196 -1.28 -2.58 12.79
C GLY A 196 -2.70 -2.47 13.29
N ASN A 197 -2.84 -2.16 14.58
CA ASN A 197 -4.13 -2.16 15.26
C ASN A 197 -4.98 -0.90 14.97
N ALA A 198 -6.15 -0.84 15.61
CA ALA A 198 -7.08 0.27 15.46
C ALA A 198 -6.47 1.63 15.83
N GLN A 199 -5.63 1.68 16.86
CA GLN A 199 -4.98 2.91 17.33
C GLN A 199 -4.01 3.43 16.28
N LEU A 200 -3.15 2.56 15.72
CA LEU A 200 -2.24 2.94 14.66
C LEU A 200 -2.98 3.37 13.38
N SER A 201 -3.97 2.57 12.94
CA SER A 201 -4.77 2.89 11.75
C SER A 201 -5.48 4.25 11.89
N ALA A 202 -6.15 4.49 13.02
CA ALA A 202 -6.82 5.75 13.29
C ALA A 202 -5.82 6.90 13.42
N PHE A 203 -4.67 6.67 14.04
CA PHE A 203 -3.62 7.68 14.12
C PHE A 203 -3.19 8.12 12.72
N VAL A 204 -2.79 7.19 11.85
CA VAL A 204 -2.32 7.51 10.50
C VAL A 204 -3.42 8.20 9.70
N SER A 205 -4.64 7.66 9.66
CA SER A 205 -5.77 8.26 8.91
C SER A 205 -6.17 9.66 9.38
N ASN A 206 -5.86 10.03 10.62
CA ASN A 206 -6.14 11.36 11.17
C ASN A 206 -4.93 12.29 11.14
N GLN A 207 -3.75 11.83 10.74
CA GLN A 207 -2.60 12.69 10.56
C GLN A 207 -2.82 13.61 9.35
N ALA A 208 -2.30 14.84 9.43
CA ALA A 208 -2.33 15.75 8.30
C ALA A 208 -1.49 15.18 7.13
N GLY A 209 -2.15 14.98 6.00
CA GLY A 209 -1.62 14.36 4.78
C GLY A 209 -2.72 13.53 4.11
N GLY A 210 -2.56 13.22 2.83
CA GLY A 210 -3.49 12.34 2.13
C GLY A 210 -3.14 10.87 2.34
N GLU A 211 -4.16 10.05 2.58
CA GLU A 211 -4.08 8.57 2.66
C GLU A 211 -4.81 7.94 1.47
N TYR A 212 -4.06 7.37 0.54
CA TYR A 212 -4.60 6.73 -0.66
C TYR A 212 -4.18 5.26 -0.69
N ARG A 213 -5.08 4.39 -0.20
CA ARG A 213 -4.89 2.94 -0.22
C ARG A 213 -5.70 2.32 -1.37
N VAL A 214 -5.00 1.89 -2.41
CA VAL A 214 -5.59 1.26 -3.59
C VAL A 214 -5.58 -0.26 -3.45
N THR A 215 -6.71 -0.89 -3.70
CA THR A 215 -6.89 -2.37 -3.70
C THR A 215 -7.45 -2.81 -5.05
N HIS A 216 -7.21 -4.05 -5.45
CA HIS A 216 -7.62 -4.57 -6.75
C HIS A 216 -8.39 -5.88 -6.61
N ALA A 217 -9.60 -5.93 -7.20
CA ALA A 217 -10.42 -7.13 -7.30
C ALA A 217 -10.41 -7.95 -6.00
N ASP A 218 -10.06 -9.23 -6.08
CA ASP A 218 -9.95 -10.19 -4.98
C ASP A 218 -8.50 -10.44 -4.52
N ASP A 219 -7.61 -9.44 -4.66
CA ASP A 219 -6.25 -9.49 -4.13
C ASP A 219 -6.25 -9.99 -2.66
N PRO A 220 -5.52 -11.09 -2.34
CA PRO A 220 -5.46 -11.66 -0.99
C PRO A 220 -4.67 -10.84 0.01
N VAL A 221 -3.77 -9.96 -0.40
CA VAL A 221 -2.83 -9.29 0.51
C VAL A 221 -3.51 -8.22 1.38
N PRO A 222 -4.38 -7.34 0.86
CA PRO A 222 -5.09 -6.38 1.71
C PRO A 222 -6.12 -7.03 2.65
N ARG A 223 -6.41 -8.33 2.49
CA ARG A 223 -7.23 -9.10 3.41
C ARG A 223 -6.45 -9.56 4.66
N LEU A 224 -5.15 -9.30 4.71
CA LEU A 224 -4.25 -9.77 5.77
C LEU A 224 -3.47 -8.62 6.42
N PRO A 225 -3.01 -8.79 7.68
CA PRO A 225 -3.45 -9.82 8.63
C PRO A 225 -4.96 -9.72 8.95
N PRO A 226 -5.61 -10.79 9.42
CA PRO A 226 -7.06 -10.83 9.68
C PRO A 226 -7.56 -9.76 10.65
N LEU A 227 -8.77 -9.22 10.43
CA LEU A 227 -9.43 -8.26 11.33
C LEU A 227 -9.66 -8.85 12.73
N ILE A 228 -9.99 -10.13 12.82
CA ILE A 228 -10.19 -10.84 14.09
C ILE A 228 -8.96 -10.83 15.00
N PHE A 229 -7.77 -10.57 14.44
CA PHE A 229 -6.53 -10.43 15.20
C PHE A 229 -6.22 -8.98 15.59
N GLY A 230 -7.21 -8.10 15.54
CA GLY A 230 -7.12 -6.70 15.97
C GLY A 230 -6.51 -5.75 14.95
N TYR A 231 -6.11 -6.25 13.78
CA TYR A 231 -5.56 -5.43 12.70
C TYR A 231 -6.63 -4.58 12.03
N ARG A 232 -6.27 -3.38 11.62
CA ARG A 232 -7.15 -2.43 10.93
C ARG A 232 -6.43 -1.77 9.76
N HIS A 233 -7.19 -1.34 8.78
CA HIS A 233 -6.69 -0.56 7.64
C HIS A 233 -6.81 0.93 7.89
N THR A 234 -5.98 1.73 7.23
CA THR A 234 -6.28 3.15 7.06
C THR A 234 -7.50 3.32 6.14
N THR A 235 -8.18 4.45 6.28
CA THR A 235 -9.34 4.87 5.50
C THR A 235 -9.05 6.19 4.77
N PRO A 236 -9.59 6.41 3.54
CA PRO A 236 -10.44 5.50 2.74
C PRO A 236 -9.69 4.41 1.95
N GLU A 237 -10.45 3.42 1.47
CA GLU A 237 -10.04 2.48 0.43
C GLU A 237 -10.49 2.96 -0.95
N PHE A 238 -9.62 2.86 -1.96
CA PHE A 238 -9.94 3.05 -3.37
C PHE A 238 -9.85 1.71 -4.09
N TRP A 239 -10.97 1.00 -4.16
CA TRP A 239 -11.03 -0.35 -4.68
C TRP A 239 -11.30 -0.36 -6.18
N LEU A 240 -10.37 -0.90 -6.96
CA LEU A 240 -10.55 -1.20 -8.38
C LEU A 240 -11.48 -2.41 -8.48
N SER A 241 -12.76 -2.09 -8.72
CA SER A 241 -13.85 -3.05 -8.70
C SER A 241 -14.15 -3.57 -10.10
N GLY A 242 -14.40 -4.87 -10.22
CA GLY A 242 -14.64 -5.53 -11.52
C GLY A 242 -13.37 -6.12 -12.15
N GLY A 243 -13.48 -6.60 -13.39
CA GLY A 243 -12.36 -7.22 -14.12
C GLY A 243 -11.93 -8.60 -13.61
N GLY A 244 -10.98 -9.22 -14.31
CA GLY A 244 -10.19 -10.35 -13.79
C GLY A 244 -8.90 -9.87 -13.12
N GLY A 245 -8.16 -10.76 -12.45
CA GLY A 245 -6.94 -10.40 -11.73
C GLY A 245 -5.82 -9.76 -12.56
N ASP A 246 -5.82 -9.88 -13.88
CA ASP A 246 -4.84 -9.25 -14.77
C ASP A 246 -5.33 -7.94 -15.41
N THR A 247 -6.50 -7.43 -14.98
CA THR A 247 -7.07 -6.18 -15.49
C THR A 247 -6.18 -4.98 -15.10
N VAL A 248 -5.88 -4.12 -16.08
CA VAL A 248 -5.02 -2.94 -15.89
C VAL A 248 -5.61 -1.65 -16.47
N ASP A 249 -6.58 -1.77 -17.37
CA ASP A 249 -7.21 -0.68 -18.11
C ASP A 249 -8.44 -0.10 -17.38
N TYR A 250 -8.37 -0.03 -16.05
CA TYR A 250 -9.38 0.63 -15.23
C TYR A 250 -9.58 2.10 -15.64
N THR A 251 -10.81 2.56 -15.46
CA THR A 251 -11.25 3.94 -15.54
C THR A 251 -11.61 4.47 -14.16
N ILE A 252 -11.82 5.78 -14.07
CA ILE A 252 -12.23 6.43 -12.82
C ILE A 252 -13.56 5.88 -12.27
N ASN A 253 -14.46 5.42 -13.15
CA ASN A 253 -15.77 4.91 -12.78
C ASN A 253 -15.72 3.51 -12.17
N ASP A 254 -14.60 2.80 -12.33
CA ASP A 254 -14.40 1.46 -11.78
C ASP A 254 -13.87 1.51 -10.34
N VAL A 255 -13.53 2.71 -9.84
CA VAL A 255 -13.05 2.93 -8.47
C VAL A 255 -14.22 3.07 -7.53
N LYS A 256 -14.41 2.06 -6.68
CA LYS A 256 -15.34 2.12 -5.54
C LYS A 256 -14.60 2.63 -4.30
N VAL A 257 -15.15 3.65 -3.64
CA VAL A 257 -14.59 4.19 -2.40
C VAL A 257 -15.25 3.55 -1.19
N CYS A 258 -14.44 3.11 -0.23
CA CYS A 258 -14.91 2.35 0.94
C CYS A 258 -14.28 2.93 2.21
N GLU A 259 -15.11 3.57 3.03
CA GLU A 259 -14.67 4.23 4.26
C GLU A 259 -14.78 3.31 5.47
N GLY A 260 -13.99 3.59 6.51
CA GLY A 260 -13.94 2.82 7.76
C GLY A 260 -12.76 1.85 7.85
N ALA A 261 -12.16 1.79 9.04
CA ALA A 261 -10.93 1.04 9.32
C ALA A 261 -11.09 -0.50 9.30
N ALA A 262 -12.34 -0.99 9.26
CA ALA A 262 -12.70 -2.41 9.24
C ALA A 262 -13.75 -2.74 8.17
N ASN A 263 -13.91 -1.89 7.14
CA ASN A 263 -14.93 -2.10 6.12
C ASN A 263 -14.62 -3.33 5.24
N LEU A 264 -15.58 -4.24 5.13
CA LEU A 264 -15.49 -5.47 4.31
C LEU A 264 -16.37 -5.44 3.05
N GLY A 265 -17.02 -4.31 2.73
CA GLY A 265 -17.87 -4.13 1.55
C GLY A 265 -17.11 -3.99 0.21
N CYS A 266 -15.77 -4.12 0.26
CA CYS A 266 -14.83 -4.01 -0.86
C CYS A 266 -13.82 -5.16 -0.81
N ASN A 267 -12.52 -4.93 -1.07
CA ASN A 267 -11.53 -6.02 -1.16
C ASN A 267 -11.52 -6.93 0.08
N GLY A 268 -11.66 -6.35 1.28
CA GLY A 268 -11.65 -7.09 2.55
C GLY A 268 -12.64 -8.27 2.60
N GLY A 269 -13.79 -8.18 1.91
CA GLY A 269 -14.82 -9.22 1.90
C GLY A 269 -14.68 -10.27 0.78
N THR A 270 -13.66 -10.17 -0.07
CA THR A 270 -13.44 -11.08 -1.20
C THR A 270 -12.80 -12.41 -0.77
N LEU A 271 -12.95 -13.43 -1.62
CA LEU A 271 -12.41 -14.77 -1.40
C LEU A 271 -11.48 -15.14 -2.57
N GLY A 272 -10.75 -16.25 -2.44
CA GLY A 272 -9.85 -16.76 -3.48
C GLY A 272 -8.39 -16.48 -3.19
N LEU A 273 -7.52 -16.96 -4.08
CA LEU A 273 -6.07 -16.74 -4.06
C LEU A 273 -5.63 -16.11 -5.41
N ASP A 274 -6.26 -14.99 -5.78
CA ASP A 274 -5.90 -14.29 -7.01
C ASP A 274 -4.62 -13.47 -6.83
N ILE A 275 -3.49 -14.14 -7.07
CA ILE A 275 -2.18 -13.51 -7.08
C ILE A 275 -2.01 -12.62 -8.32
N ALA A 276 -2.73 -12.86 -9.41
CA ALA A 276 -2.67 -11.97 -10.55
C ALA A 276 -3.23 -10.60 -10.16
N ALA A 277 -4.35 -10.56 -9.42
CA ALA A 277 -4.92 -9.31 -8.89
C ALA A 277 -3.90 -8.54 -8.05
N HIS A 278 -3.14 -9.26 -7.22
CA HIS A 278 -2.08 -8.65 -6.43
C HIS A 278 -0.94 -8.06 -7.28
N LEU A 279 -0.71 -8.57 -8.48
CA LEU A 279 0.42 -8.14 -9.32
C LEU A 279 0.02 -7.09 -10.37
N HIS A 280 -1.26 -6.77 -10.51
CA HIS A 280 -1.73 -5.80 -11.50
C HIS A 280 -2.43 -4.64 -10.82
N TYR A 281 -1.81 -3.46 -10.87
CA TYR A 281 -2.35 -2.21 -10.35
C TYR A 281 -2.17 -1.14 -11.42
N PHE A 282 -3.14 -1.01 -12.33
CA PHE A 282 -3.05 -0.19 -13.56
C PHE A 282 -1.94 -0.56 -14.56
N GLN A 283 -1.05 -1.47 -14.17
CA GLN A 283 0.05 -2.05 -14.92
C GLN A 283 0.58 -3.26 -14.14
N ALA A 284 1.43 -4.07 -14.78
CA ALA A 284 2.17 -5.11 -14.06
C ALA A 284 3.16 -4.48 -13.05
N THR A 285 3.12 -4.94 -11.80
CA THR A 285 3.97 -4.43 -10.72
C THR A 285 5.30 -5.19 -10.60
N ASP A 286 5.45 -6.29 -11.33
CA ASP A 286 6.60 -7.19 -11.35
C ASP A 286 7.57 -6.94 -12.51
N ALA A 287 7.28 -5.96 -13.36
CA ALA A 287 8.02 -5.61 -14.58
C ALA A 287 9.54 -5.46 -14.38
N CYS A 288 9.97 -5.09 -13.17
CA CYS A 288 11.36 -4.85 -12.80
C CYS A 288 12.06 -6.05 -12.13
N ASN A 289 11.42 -7.21 -12.02
CA ASN A 289 12.01 -8.42 -11.47
C ASN A 289 12.41 -9.36 -12.62
N ALA A 290 13.71 -9.40 -12.97
CA ALA A 290 14.24 -10.07 -14.17
C ALA A 290 14.05 -11.61 -14.24
N GLY A 291 13.38 -12.21 -13.26
CA GLY A 291 12.95 -13.62 -13.25
C GLY A 291 11.45 -13.83 -13.09
N GLY A 292 10.63 -12.76 -13.20
CA GLY A 292 9.27 -12.71 -12.68
C GLY A 292 9.25 -12.81 -11.15
N PHE A 293 8.11 -12.58 -10.51
CA PHE A 293 7.96 -13.14 -9.16
C PHE A 293 8.11 -14.66 -9.28
N SER A 294 9.05 -15.25 -8.53
CA SER A 294 9.25 -16.71 -8.54
C SER A 294 8.00 -17.39 -7.97
N TRP A 295 7.05 -17.65 -8.86
CA TRP A 295 5.85 -18.41 -8.61
C TRP A 295 6.00 -19.75 -9.32
N ARG A 296 6.74 -20.66 -8.69
CA ARG A 296 6.64 -22.08 -9.07
C ARG A 296 5.28 -22.58 -8.56
N ARG A 297 4.33 -22.83 -9.48
CA ARG A 297 3.22 -23.75 -9.21
C ARG A 297 3.83 -25.07 -8.77
N TYR A 298 3.63 -25.46 -7.52
CA TYR A 298 3.97 -26.83 -7.12
C TYR A 298 2.92 -27.78 -7.69
N ARG A 299 3.17 -28.27 -8.91
CA ARG A 299 2.47 -29.41 -9.48
C ARG A 299 3.27 -30.66 -9.12
N SER A 300 2.67 -31.49 -8.27
CA SER A 300 3.10 -32.83 -7.85
C SER A 300 4.42 -32.96 -7.07
N ALA A 301 4.36 -33.83 -6.08
CA ALA A 301 5.41 -34.18 -5.14
C ALA A 301 6.50 -35.01 -5.82
N GLU A 302 7.61 -34.37 -6.22
CA GLU A 302 8.87 -35.09 -6.37
C GLU A 302 10.04 -34.10 -6.23
N SER A 303 10.81 -34.30 -5.15
CA SER A 303 12.02 -33.57 -4.73
C SER A 303 11.84 -32.13 -4.20
N VAL A 304 11.48 -31.98 -2.91
CA VAL A 304 11.29 -30.66 -2.29
C VAL A 304 11.94 -30.54 -0.92
N ASP A 305 12.72 -29.46 -0.77
CA ASP A 305 13.15 -28.86 0.48
C ASP A 305 11.97 -28.74 1.46
N LYS A 306 12.10 -29.32 2.66
CA LYS A 306 11.02 -29.59 3.63
C LYS A 306 10.35 -28.34 4.25
N ARG A 307 10.54 -27.14 3.67
CA ARG A 307 10.06 -25.85 4.21
C ARG A 307 8.97 -25.14 3.38
N ALA A 308 8.52 -25.71 2.26
CA ALA A 308 7.35 -25.21 1.52
C ALA A 308 6.20 -26.22 1.58
N THR A 309 5.40 -26.18 2.65
CA THR A 309 4.51 -27.28 3.07
C THR A 309 3.02 -27.12 2.72
N MET A 310 2.62 -26.17 1.86
CA MET A 310 1.21 -25.90 1.57
C MET A 310 0.92 -25.68 0.07
N THR A 311 -0.04 -26.42 -0.47
CA THR A 311 -0.56 -26.29 -1.85
C THR A 311 -1.41 -25.01 -2.01
N ASP A 312 -1.67 -24.60 -3.25
CA ASP A 312 -2.50 -23.42 -3.55
C ASP A 312 -3.91 -23.55 -2.97
N ALA A 313 -4.51 -24.73 -3.11
CA ALA A 313 -5.85 -25.00 -2.60
C ALA A 313 -5.91 -24.96 -1.06
N GLU A 314 -4.87 -25.47 -0.39
CA GLU A 314 -4.77 -25.38 1.08
C GLU A 314 -4.55 -23.95 1.55
N LEU A 315 -3.67 -23.20 0.87
CA LEU A 315 -3.42 -21.79 1.15
C LEU A 315 -4.71 -20.98 0.97
N GLU A 316 -5.38 -21.15 -0.17
CA GLU A 316 -6.65 -20.48 -0.47
C GLU A 316 -7.71 -20.80 0.59
N LYS A 317 -7.89 -22.08 0.93
CA LYS A 317 -8.84 -22.49 1.98
C LYS A 317 -8.52 -21.81 3.31
N LYS A 318 -7.24 -21.74 3.68
CA LYS A 318 -6.80 -21.08 4.91
C LYS A 318 -7.07 -19.57 4.89
N LEU A 319 -6.69 -18.88 3.82
CA LEU A 319 -6.95 -17.44 3.66
C LEU A 319 -8.46 -17.13 3.66
N ASN A 320 -9.25 -17.94 2.95
CA ASN A 320 -10.70 -17.79 2.91
C ASN A 320 -11.33 -18.00 4.29
N SER A 321 -10.79 -18.91 5.12
CA SER A 321 -11.30 -19.10 6.49
C SER A 321 -11.12 -17.84 7.35
N TYR A 322 -10.01 -17.10 7.18
CA TYR A 322 -9.84 -15.81 7.86
C TYR A 322 -10.86 -14.77 7.40
N VAL A 323 -11.14 -14.68 6.10
CA VAL A 323 -12.14 -13.75 5.59
C VAL A 323 -13.53 -14.08 6.13
N GLN A 324 -13.89 -15.35 6.25
CA GLN A 324 -15.18 -15.73 6.82
C GLN A 324 -15.28 -15.33 8.30
N MET A 325 -14.23 -15.60 9.09
CA MET A 325 -14.19 -15.14 10.48
C MET A 325 -14.24 -13.61 10.60
N ASP A 326 -13.57 -12.89 9.69
CA ASP A 326 -13.62 -11.43 9.63
C ASP A 326 -15.04 -10.91 9.34
N LYS A 327 -15.85 -11.63 8.53
CA LYS A 327 -17.25 -11.28 8.25
C LYS A 327 -18.20 -11.56 9.41
N GLU A 328 -17.83 -12.48 10.29
CA GLU A 328 -18.62 -12.85 11.48
C GLU A 328 -18.36 -11.94 12.69
N TYR A 329 -17.20 -11.27 12.72
CA TYR A 329 -16.74 -10.37 13.80
C TYR A 329 -17.34 -8.97 13.71
#